data_AF-A0A967E5A8-F1
#
_entry.id   AF-A0A967E5A8-F1
#
_cell.length_a   1.000
_cell.length_b   1.000
_cell.length_c   1.000
_cell.angle_alpha   90.00
_cell.angle_beta   90.00
_cell.angle_gamma   90.00
#
_symmetry.space_group_name_H-M   'P 1'
#
loop_
_entity.id
_entity.type
_entity.pdbx_description
1 polymer ?
#
loop_
_entity_poly.entity_id
_entity_poly.type
_entity_poly.pdbx_seq_one_letter_code
_entity_poly.pdbx_strand_id
1 'polypeptide(L)'
;MIECILSKNTEGLTGEGCIYDLSSSSPTISQPEHLHPGDYVKLRLWLLEENVCVFVELAEVQWIKNHWINVEVLSASPGDQARLRKFASVEDQSSLSSRRKYDRILIHA
;
A
#
# COMPACT_ATOMS: atom_id res chain seq x y z
N MET A 1 -7.03 4.44 7.89
CA MET A 1 -6.98 3.28 6.96
C MET A 1 -6.91 3.81 5.56
N ILE A 2 -6.19 3.16 4.65
CA ILE A 2 -6.12 3.58 3.24
C ILE A 2 -6.74 2.47 2.38
N GLU A 3 -7.73 2.81 1.56
CA GLU A 3 -8.19 1.93 0.49
C GLU A 3 -7.55 2.39 -0.82
N CYS A 4 -6.92 1.47 -1.55
CA CYS A 4 -6.11 1.80 -2.71
C CYS A 4 -6.32 0.78 -3.83
N ILE A 5 -6.48 1.27 -5.04
CA ILE A 5 -6.46 0.47 -6.26
C ILE A 5 -5.00 0.37 -6.71
N LEU A 6 -4.46 -0.84 -6.61
CA LEU A 6 -3.05 -1.09 -6.85
C LEU A 6 -2.79 -1.43 -8.32
N SER A 7 -1.74 -0.80 -8.84
CA SER A 7 -1.16 -1.02 -10.15
C SER A 7 0.33 -1.30 -10.00
N LYS A 8 0.92 -1.89 -11.03
CA LYS A 8 2.35 -2.11 -11.12
C LYS A 8 2.92 -1.24 -12.23
N ASN A 9 4.03 -0.59 -11.97
CA ASN A 9 4.80 0.13 -12.98
C ASN A 9 6.29 -0.26 -12.90
N THR A 10 7.13 0.38 -13.72
CA THR A 10 8.57 0.12 -13.77
C THR A 10 9.29 0.45 -12.45
N GLU A 11 8.75 1.37 -11.66
CA GLU A 11 9.33 1.85 -10.40
C GLU A 11 8.88 1.04 -9.18
N GLY A 12 7.77 0.30 -9.27
CA GLY A 12 7.28 -0.58 -8.22
C GLY A 12 5.76 -0.66 -8.17
N LEU A 13 5.23 -0.75 -6.94
CA LEU A 13 3.81 -0.80 -6.66
C LEU A 13 3.27 0.62 -6.44
N THR A 14 2.33 1.04 -7.28
CA THR A 14 1.72 2.37 -7.21
C THR A 14 0.20 2.27 -7.23
N GLY A 15 -0.51 3.20 -6.61
CA GLY A 15 -1.97 3.18 -6.69
C GLY A 15 -2.65 4.49 -6.34
N GLU A 16 -3.92 4.55 -6.70
CA GLU A 16 -4.83 5.65 -6.37
C GLU A 16 -5.74 5.19 -5.23
N GLY A 17 -5.89 6.02 -4.21
CA GLY A 17 -6.62 5.62 -3.01
C GLY A 17 -7.27 6.75 -2.25
N CYS A 18 -7.98 6.38 -1.19
CA CYS A 18 -8.61 7.30 -0.26
C CYS A 18 -8.17 6.96 1.16
N ILE A 19 -7.94 7.99 1.97
CA ILE A 19 -7.66 7.83 3.40
C ILE A 19 -8.98 7.96 4.15
N TYR A 20 -9.26 6.99 5.02
CA TYR A 20 -10.35 7.01 5.96
C TYR A 20 -9.83 7.19 7.37
N ASP A 21 -10.28 8.23 8.05
CA ASP A 21 -10.13 8.35 9.50
C ASP A 21 -11.21 7.49 10.19
N LEU A 22 -10.74 6.53 10.98
CA LEU A 22 -11.58 5.58 11.72
C LEU A 22 -11.61 5.88 13.22
N SER A 23 -11.11 7.05 13.64
CA SER A 23 -11.09 7.49 15.04
C SER A 23 -12.48 7.73 15.61
N SER A 24 -13.47 7.99 14.74
CA SER A 24 -14.86 8.24 15.12
C SER A 24 -15.81 7.14 14.65
N SER A 25 -17.03 7.12 15.18
CA SER A 25 -18.07 6.17 14.78
C SER A 25 -18.57 6.35 13.34
N SER A 26 -18.25 7.48 12.71
CA SER A 26 -18.59 7.78 11.31
C SER A 26 -17.30 8.01 10.53
N PRO A 27 -16.81 7.01 9.77
CA PRO A 27 -15.59 7.15 8.99
C PRO A 27 -15.65 8.37 8.07
N THR A 28 -14.65 9.24 8.18
CA THR A 28 -14.53 10.42 7.32
C THR A 28 -13.39 10.24 6.34
N ILE A 29 -13.51 10.84 5.16
CA ILE A 29 -12.38 10.94 4.23
C ILE A 29 -11.42 11.97 4.80
N SER A 30 -10.16 11.57 4.94
CA SER A 30 -9.07 12.42 5.40
C SER A 30 -8.16 12.79 4.25
N GLN A 31 -7.46 13.91 4.40
CA GLN A 31 -6.44 14.34 3.44
C GLN A 31 -5.07 13.75 3.80
N PRO A 32 -4.14 13.58 2.84
CA PRO A 32 -2.79 13.07 3.08
C PRO A 32 -2.00 13.85 4.12
N GLU A 33 -2.18 15.17 4.18
CA GLU A 33 -1.54 16.07 5.14
C GLU A 33 -1.90 15.81 6.61
N HIS A 34 -2.92 15.01 6.90
CA HIS A 34 -3.22 14.58 8.27
C HIS A 34 -2.40 13.38 8.73
N LEU A 35 -1.68 12.72 7.81
CA LEU A 35 -0.73 11.67 8.15
C LEU A 35 0.66 12.27 8.41
N HIS A 36 1.47 11.54 9.15
CA HIS A 36 2.86 11.90 9.43
C HIS A 36 3.79 10.71 9.15
N PRO A 37 5.05 10.96 8.76
CA PRO A 37 6.07 9.91 8.79
C PRO A 37 6.14 9.25 10.18
N GLY A 38 6.14 7.92 10.21
CA GLY A 38 6.06 7.10 11.42
C GLY A 38 4.64 6.69 11.84
N ASP A 39 3.59 7.25 11.21
CA ASP A 39 2.22 6.81 11.46
C ASP A 39 1.99 5.39 10.93
N TYR A 40 1.21 4.61 11.68
CA TYR A 40 0.82 3.27 11.30
C TYR A 40 -0.59 3.25 10.70
N VAL A 41 -0.72 2.66 9.53
CA VAL A 41 -1.97 2.56 8.78
C VAL A 41 -2.27 1.11 8.39
N LYS A 42 -3.57 0.78 8.37
CA LYS A 42 -4.09 -0.41 7.67
C LYS A 42 -4.29 -0.08 6.20
N LEU A 43 -3.99 -1.01 5.31
CA LEU A 43 -4.25 -0.88 3.88
C LEU A 43 -5.25 -1.94 3.39
N ARG A 44 -6.08 -1.53 2.45
CA ARG A 44 -6.89 -2.43 1.62
C ARG A 44 -6.54 -2.18 0.16
N LEU A 45 -5.91 -3.17 -0.46
CA LEU A 45 -5.33 -3.05 -1.79
C LEU A 45 -6.16 -3.87 -2.77
N TRP A 46 -6.76 -3.21 -3.76
CA TRP A 46 -7.47 -3.87 -4.84
C TRP A 46 -6.53 -4.09 -6.03
N LEU A 47 -6.22 -5.34 -6.32
CA LEU A 47 -5.36 -5.72 -7.44
C LEU A 47 -6.23 -5.83 -8.71
N LEU A 48 -6.22 -4.81 -9.57
CA LEU A 48 -7.14 -4.73 -10.73
C LEU A 48 -7.04 -5.94 -11.66
N GLU A 49 -5.82 -6.43 -11.91
CA GLU A 49 -5.58 -7.54 -12.82
C GLU A 49 -6.10 -8.88 -12.29
N GLU A 50 -6.18 -9.03 -10.97
CA GLU A 50 -6.56 -10.31 -10.34
C GLU A 50 -7.99 -10.29 -9.76
N ASN A 51 -8.66 -9.12 -9.72
CA ASN A 51 -9.92 -8.91 -9.01
C ASN A 51 -9.87 -9.44 -7.55
N VAL A 52 -8.73 -9.22 -6.91
CA VAL A 52 -8.42 -9.69 -5.56
C VAL A 52 -8.18 -8.50 -4.65
N CYS A 53 -8.66 -8.62 -3.41
CA CYS A 53 -8.36 -7.68 -2.34
C CYS A 53 -7.27 -8.27 -1.43
N VAL A 54 -6.22 -7.49 -1.17
CA VAL A 54 -5.14 -7.78 -0.22
C VAL A 54 -5.30 -6.87 0.98
N PHE A 55 -5.29 -7.45 2.18
CA PHE A 55 -5.35 -6.69 3.44
C PHE A 55 -3.95 -6.61 4.06
N VAL A 56 -3.51 -5.39 4.33
CA VAL A 56 -2.29 -5.10 5.09
C VAL A 56 -2.70 -4.64 6.48
N GLU A 57 -2.31 -5.43 7.47
CA GLU A 57 -2.67 -5.21 8.88
C GLU A 57 -1.87 -4.04 9.47
N LEU A 58 -0.63 -3.87 9.02
CA LEU A 58 0.26 -2.83 9.49
C LEU A 58 1.19 -2.38 8.36
N ALA A 59 1.13 -1.09 8.05
CA ALA A 59 2.11 -0.39 7.24
C ALA A 59 2.51 0.92 7.93
N GLU A 60 3.77 1.33 7.77
CA GLU A 60 4.29 2.58 8.30
C GLU A 60 4.41 3.61 7.19
N VAL A 61 3.89 4.81 7.44
CA VAL A 61 4.08 5.96 6.55
C VAL A 61 5.54 6.39 6.62
N GLN A 62 6.26 6.30 5.49
CA GLN A 62 7.67 6.66 5.41
C GLN A 62 7.86 8.14 5.08
N TRP A 63 7.05 8.66 4.16
CA TRP A 63 7.02 10.08 3.81
C TRP A 63 5.73 10.45 3.09
N ILE A 64 5.40 11.74 3.11
CA ILE A 64 4.28 12.33 2.38
C ILE A 64 4.81 13.53 1.58
N LYS A 65 4.43 13.63 0.30
CA LYS A 65 4.84 14.73 -0.57
C LYS A 65 3.84 14.92 -1.70
N ASN A 66 3.26 16.13 -1.83
CA ASN A 66 2.35 16.48 -2.93
C ASN A 66 1.24 15.42 -3.15
N HIS A 67 0.51 15.05 -2.08
CA HIS A 67 -0.54 14.02 -2.11
C HIS A 67 -0.06 12.58 -2.32
N TRP A 68 1.23 12.37 -2.52
CA TRP A 68 1.84 11.04 -2.54
C TRP A 68 2.25 10.61 -1.14
N ILE A 69 1.93 9.37 -0.81
CA ILE A 69 2.21 8.73 0.47
C ILE A 69 3.03 7.48 0.18
N ASN A 70 4.24 7.43 0.70
CA ASN A 70 5.02 6.20 0.67
C ASN A 70 4.77 5.43 1.96
N VAL A 71 4.38 4.18 1.83
CA VAL A 71 4.15 3.29 2.96
C VAL A 71 5.03 2.05 2.85
N GLU A 72 5.55 1.60 3.98
CA GLU A 72 6.27 0.35 4.13
C GLU A 72 5.37 -0.70 4.79
N VAL A 73 5.14 -1.81 4.11
CA VAL A 73 4.33 -2.95 4.56
C VAL A 73 5.13 -3.71 5.62
N LEU A 74 4.62 -3.73 6.85
CA LEU A 74 5.26 -4.40 7.98
C LEU A 74 4.61 -5.74 8.30
N SER A 75 3.27 -5.83 8.17
CA SER A 75 2.53 -7.07 8.43
C SER A 75 1.31 -7.22 7.52
N ALA A 76 1.15 -8.45 7.02
CA ALA A 76 -0.04 -8.95 6.35
C ALA A 76 -0.09 -10.47 6.56
N SER A 77 -1.27 -11.07 6.36
CA SER A 77 -1.42 -12.53 6.46
C SER A 77 -0.48 -13.25 5.47
N PRO A 78 -0.02 -14.49 5.76
CA PRO A 78 0.85 -15.21 4.83
C PRO A 78 0.26 -15.37 3.41
N GLY A 79 -1.06 -15.54 3.32
CA GLY A 79 -1.78 -15.61 2.05
C GLY A 79 -1.77 -14.28 1.31
N ASP A 80 -2.02 -13.17 2.00
CA ASP A 80 -2.04 -11.83 1.39
C ASP A 80 -0.64 -11.35 1.02
N GLN A 81 0.37 -11.67 1.83
CA GLN A 81 1.76 -11.47 1.44
C GLN A 81 2.12 -12.26 0.18
N ALA A 82 1.66 -13.51 0.06
CA ALA A 82 1.90 -14.31 -1.14
C ALA A 82 1.23 -13.71 -2.38
N ARG A 83 -0.01 -13.21 -2.25
CA ARG A 83 -0.71 -12.49 -3.33
C ARG A 83 0.01 -11.21 -3.75
N LEU A 84 0.38 -10.37 -2.79
CA LEU A 84 1.10 -9.13 -3.06
C LEU A 84 2.46 -9.38 -3.72
N ARG A 85 3.21 -10.38 -3.23
CA ARG A 85 4.48 -10.80 -3.84
C ARG A 85 4.28 -11.30 -5.27
N LYS A 86 3.25 -12.12 -5.50
CA LYS A 86 2.95 -12.64 -6.84
C LYS A 86 2.63 -11.51 -7.80
N PHE A 87 1.78 -10.57 -7.40
CA PHE A 87 1.44 -9.38 -8.16
C PHE A 87 2.67 -8.54 -8.52
N ALA A 88 3.56 -8.31 -7.55
CA ALA A 88 4.79 -7.56 -7.79
C ALA A 88 5.79 -8.30 -8.71
N SER A 89 5.86 -9.63 -8.62
CA SER A 89 6.94 -10.45 -9.22
C SER A 89 6.81 -10.71 -10.72
N VAL A 90 5.75 -10.28 -11.39
CA VAL A 90 5.45 -10.68 -12.79
C VAL A 90 6.54 -10.29 -13.82
N GLU A 91 7.60 -9.54 -13.47
CA GLU A 91 8.65 -9.14 -14.46
C GLU A 91 10.10 -9.05 -13.94
N ASP A 92 10.48 -9.63 -12.79
CA ASP A 92 11.88 -9.50 -12.33
C ASP A 92 12.52 -10.85 -11.96
N GLN A 93 13.07 -11.53 -12.98
CA GLN A 93 13.97 -12.69 -12.85
C GLN A 93 15.39 -12.28 -12.42
N SER A 94 15.54 -11.27 -11.57
CA SER A 94 16.87 -10.83 -11.14
C SER A 94 16.97 -10.45 -9.66
N SER A 95 17.62 -11.35 -8.91
CA SER A 95 18.48 -11.07 -7.76
C SER A 95 17.86 -10.53 -6.45
N LEU A 96 18.60 -10.71 -5.35
CA LEU A 96 18.23 -10.46 -3.95
C LEU A 96 17.69 -9.05 -3.62
N SER A 97 17.67 -8.12 -4.57
CA SER A 97 17.03 -6.80 -4.48
C SER A 97 15.50 -6.86 -4.58
N SER A 98 14.91 -7.92 -5.15
CA SER A 98 13.46 -8.03 -5.34
C SER A 98 12.66 -8.05 -4.03
N ARG A 99 13.27 -8.44 -2.90
CA ARG A 99 12.61 -8.45 -1.59
C ARG A 99 12.12 -7.07 -1.16
N ARG A 100 12.91 -6.02 -1.38
CA ARG A 100 12.57 -4.65 -0.92
C ARG A 100 11.55 -3.93 -1.82
N LYS A 101 11.23 -4.48 -3.00
CA LYS A 101 10.47 -3.79 -4.05
C LYS A 101 8.95 -3.87 -3.83
N TYR A 102 8.46 -4.87 -3.09
CA TYR A 102 7.03 -5.06 -2.79
C TYR A 102 6.64 -4.67 -1.37
N ASP A 103 7.63 -4.43 -0.51
CA ASP A 103 7.40 -3.92 0.85
C ASP A 103 7.05 -2.43 0.83
N ARG A 104 7.27 -1.73 -0.29
CA ARG A 104 6.96 -0.31 -0.43
C ARG A 104 5.88 -0.09 -1.46
N ILE A 105 4.87 0.69 -1.07
CA ILE A 105 3.75 1.08 -1.92
C ILE A 105 3.71 2.60 -1.95
N LEU A 106 3.55 3.15 -3.15
CA LEU A 106 3.37 4.56 -3.35
C LEU A 106 1.90 4.82 -3.68
N ILE A 107 1.21 5.57 -2.83
CA ILE A 107 -0.23 5.83 -2.93
C ILE A 107 -0.45 7.31 -3.20
N HIS A 108 -1.23 7.63 -4.21
CA HIS A 108 -1.78 8.96 -4.43
C HIS A 108 -3.17 9.02 -3.80
N ALA A 109 -3.45 10.04 -2.99
CA ALA A 109 -4.71 10.19 -2.24
C ALA A 109 -5.13 11.64 -2.10
#